data_AF-A0A0N8QEP8-F1
#
_entry.id   AF-A0A0N8QEP8-F1
#
_cell.length_a   1.000
_cell.length_b   1.000
_cell.length_c   1.000
_cell.angle_alpha   90.00
_cell.angle_beta   90.00
_cell.angle_gamma   90.00
#
_symmetry.space_group_name_H-M   'P 1'
#
loop_
_entity.id
_entity.type
_entity.pdbx_description
1 polymer ?
#
loop_
_entity_poly.entity_id
_entity_poly.type
_entity_poly.pdbx_seq_one_letter_code
_entity_poly.pdbx_strand_id
1 'polypeptide(L)' 'MQTATKRETYDRTMKVTLAVKANGGSVTVQIQAGDNWITTDTFWKDGGYQLSFPPATIRIVPAAGAAFEVYA' A
#
# COMPACT_ATOMS: atom_id res chain seq x y z
N MET A 1 -3.91 2.79 -12.78
CA MET A 1 -4.24 2.28 -11.43
C MET A 1 -4.22 0.76 -11.37
N GLN A 2 -3.56 0.22 -10.34
CA GLN A 2 -3.40 -1.20 -10.04
C GLN A 2 -4.57 -1.70 -9.20
N THR A 3 -5.09 -2.90 -9.52
CA THR A 3 -6.18 -3.58 -8.79
C THR A 3 -5.73 -4.92 -8.19
N ALA A 4 -4.47 -5.29 -8.39
CA ALA A 4 -3.86 -6.49 -7.83
C ALA A 4 -2.87 -6.12 -6.72
N THR A 5 -2.56 -7.09 -5.85
CA THR A 5 -1.54 -6.90 -4.81
C THR A 5 -0.18 -6.60 -5.43
N LYS A 6 0.42 -5.47 -5.04
CA LYS A 6 1.83 -5.16 -5.34
C LYS A 6 2.68 -5.52 -4.13
N ARG A 7 3.83 -6.18 -4.36
CA ARG A 7 4.83 -6.48 -3.33
C ARG A 7 6.19 -5.97 -3.80
N GLU A 8 6.91 -5.28 -2.93
CA GLU A 8 8.23 -4.71 -3.25
C GLU A 8 9.10 -4.70 -1.98
N THR A 9 10.40 -4.94 -2.14
CA THR A 9 11.37 -4.91 -1.04
C THR A 9 12.24 -3.67 -1.18
N TYR A 10 12.36 -2.91 -0.09
CA TYR A 10 13.20 -1.72 -0.04
C TYR A 10 14.39 -1.94 0.91
N ASP A 11 15.58 -1.54 0.49
CA ASP A 11 16.82 -1.58 1.30
C ASP A 11 17.02 -0.33 2.18
N ARG A 12 16.24 0.72 1.91
CA ARG A 12 16.28 2.00 2.63
C ARG A 12 14.88 2.58 2.82
N THR A 13 14.77 3.58 3.68
CA THR A 13 13.51 4.31 3.84
C THR A 13 13.14 5.05 2.55
N MET A 14 11.96 4.78 2.02
CA MET A 14 11.43 5.41 0.81
C MET A 14 10.23 6.30 1.15
N LYS A 15 10.21 7.52 0.63
CA LYS A 15 9.03 8.39 0.66
C LYS A 15 8.22 8.13 -0.59
N VAL A 16 6.96 7.79 -0.45
CA VAL A 16 6.08 7.54 -1.58
C VAL A 16 4.77 8.28 -1.42
N THR A 17 4.12 8.57 -2.55
CA THR A 17 2.71 8.96 -2.58
C THR A 17 1.90 7.79 -3.09
N LEU A 18 0.94 7.35 -2.29
CA LEU A 18 -0.04 6.33 -2.65
C LEU A 18 -1.34 7.03 -3.07
N ALA A 19 -1.63 7.03 -4.36
CA ALA A 19 -2.94 7.45 -4.85
C ALA A 19 -3.93 6.29 -4.72
N VAL A 20 -5.07 6.51 -4.09
CA VAL A 20 -6.12 5.52 -3.82
C VAL A 20 -7.40 5.94 -4.51
N LYS A 21 -8.05 4.96 -5.16
CA LYS A 21 -9.47 4.97 -5.53
C LYS A 21 -10.17 3.85 -4.79
N ALA A 22 -10.99 4.19 -3.80
CA ALA A 22 -11.61 3.22 -2.92
C ALA A 22 -12.74 2.44 -3.62
N ASN A 23 -13.58 3.13 -4.40
CA ASN A 23 -14.70 2.52 -5.16
C ASN A 23 -15.61 1.60 -4.31
N GLY A 24 -15.85 1.96 -3.05
CA GLY A 24 -16.62 1.13 -2.11
C GLY A 24 -15.81 0.02 -1.41
N GLY A 25 -14.53 -0.14 -1.76
CA GLY A 25 -13.56 -1.00 -1.10
C GLY A 25 -12.49 -0.23 -0.33
N SER A 26 -11.30 -0.84 -0.20
CA SER A 26 -10.17 -0.24 0.52
C SER A 26 -8.83 -0.67 -0.04
N VAL A 27 -7.79 0.10 0.28
CA VAL A 27 -6.39 -0.26 0.00
C VAL A 27 -5.65 -0.37 1.31
N THR A 28 -5.05 -1.52 1.58
CA THR A 28 -4.25 -1.77 2.79
C THR A 28 -2.77 -1.76 2.46
N VAL A 29 -1.96 -1.19 3.34
CA VAL A 29 -0.49 -1.27 3.28
C VAL A 29 -0.05 -2.19 4.39
N GLN A 30 0.82 -3.14 4.06
CA GLN A 30 1.28 -4.15 4.99
C GLN A 30 2.79 -4.35 4.88
N ILE A 31 3.41 -4.65 6.02
CA ILE A 31 4.84 -4.91 6.13
C ILE A 31 5.03 -6.37 6.53
N GLN A 32 6.01 -7.03 5.91
CA GLN A 32 6.37 -8.39 6.24
C GLN A 32 7.09 -8.43 7.60
N ALA A 33 6.62 -9.29 8.51
CA ALA A 33 7.21 -9.57 9.82
C ALA A 33 7.35 -11.08 10.00
N GLY A 34 8.53 -11.62 9.71
CA GLY A 34 8.73 -13.06 9.56
C GLY A 34 7.88 -13.63 8.42
N ASP A 35 7.09 -14.66 8.72
CA ASP A 35 6.13 -15.27 7.78
C ASP A 35 4.78 -14.53 7.72
N ASN A 36 4.55 -13.57 8.61
CA ASN A 36 3.29 -12.84 8.73
C ASN A 36 3.34 -11.47 8.04
N TRP A 37 2.15 -10.90 7.83
CA TRP A 37 1.98 -9.55 7.31
C TRP A 37 1.21 -8.69 8.30
N ILE A 38 1.78 -7.55 8.67
CA ILE A 38 1.18 -6.60 9.60
C ILE A 38 0.61 -5.44 8.79
N THR A 39 -0.69 -5.17 8.93
CA THR A 39 -1.32 -3.97 8.36
C THR A 39 -0.86 -2.73 9.11
N THR A 40 -0.22 -1.80 8.40
CA THR A 40 0.14 -0.49 8.97
C THR A 40 -0.94 0.55 8.71
N ASP A 41 -1.55 0.49 7.54
CA ASP A 41 -2.52 1.48 7.09
C ASP A 41 -3.66 0.84 6.32
N THR A 42 -4.83 1.48 6.37
CA THR A 42 -5.99 1.12 5.53
C THR A 42 -6.70 2.38 5.09
N PHE A 43 -6.87 2.52 3.77
CA PHE A 43 -7.49 3.67 3.13
C PHE A 43 -8.85 3.29 2.55
N TRP A 44 -9.91 3.90 3.08
CA TRP A 44 -11.31 3.68 2.67
C TRP A 44 -11.88 4.81 1.81
N LYS A 45 -11.06 5.83 1.51
CA LYS A 45 -11.47 7.01 0.75
C LYS A 45 -10.47 7.27 -0.37
N ASP A 46 -10.96 7.91 -1.41
CA ASP A 46 -10.13 8.42 -2.48
C ASP A 46 -9.17 9.48 -1.93
N GLY A 47 -7.92 9.46 -2.37
CA GLY A 47 -6.94 10.45 -1.94
C GLY A 47 -5.51 10.11 -2.34
N GLY A 48 -4.62 11.09 -2.19
CA GLY A 48 -3.17 10.90 -2.27
C GLY A 48 -2.58 10.91 -0.86
N TYR A 49 -2.01 9.78 -0.44
CA TYR A 49 -1.47 9.60 0.90
C TYR A 49 0.05 9.56 0.85
N GLN A 50 0.70 10.45 1.60
CA GLN A 50 2.15 10.43 1.74
C GLN A 50 2.55 9.39 2.79
N LEU A 51 3.40 8.44 2.39
CA LEU A 51 3.85 7.34 3.21
C LEU A 51 5.37 7.29 3.29
N SER A 52 5.86 6.71 4.38
CA SER A 52 7.28 6.45 4.61
C SER A 52 7.47 4.95 4.76
N PHE A 53 7.87 4.28 3.68
CA PHE A 53 8.15 2.85 3.71
C PHE A 53 9.51 2.61 4.36
N PRO A 54 9.59 1.85 5.46
CA PRO A 54 10.87 1.48 6.05
C PRO A 54 11.60 0.47 5.17
N PRO A 55 12.91 0.21 5.42
CA PRO A 55 13.65 -0.87 4.77
C PRO A 55 13.05 -2.23 5.13
N ALA A 56 12.09 -2.69 4.34
CA ALA A 56 11.36 -3.93 4.53
C ALA A 56 10.68 -4.38 3.22
N THR A 57 10.15 -5.59 3.23
CA THR A 57 9.20 -6.03 2.20
C THR A 57 7.82 -5.46 2.52
N ILE A 58 7.31 -4.62 1.63
CA ILE A 58 6.00 -4.00 1.70
C ILE A 58 5.08 -4.68 0.70
N ARG A 59 3.80 -4.83 1.05
CA ARG A 59 2.76 -5.13 0.06
C ARG A 59 1.57 -4.18 0.22
N ILE A 60 0.96 -3.85 -0.91
CA ILE A 60 -0.23 -3.01 -1.00
C ILE A 60 -1.34 -3.88 -1.56
N VAL A 61 -2.42 -4.04 -0.80
CA VAL A 61 -3.51 -4.97 -1.12
C VAL A 61 -4.81 -4.18 -1.28
N PRO A 62 -5.32 -4.03 -2.52
CA PRO A 62 -6.65 -3.51 -2.75
C PRO A 62 -7.71 -4.58 -2.43
N ALA A 63 -8.88 -4.14 -1.99
CA ALA A 63 -10.06 -4.95 -1.70
C ALA A 63 -11.30 -4.34 -2.35
N ALA A 64 -12.26 -5.19 -2.73
CA ALA A 64 -13.60 -4.82 -3.20
C ALA A 64 -13.63 -3.67 -4.24
N GLY A 65 -13.00 -3.87 -5.39
CA GLY A 65 -13.04 -2.90 -6.51
C GLY A 65 -12.13 -1.67 -6.33
N ALA A 66 -11.42 -1.57 -5.22
CA ALA A 66 -10.42 -0.53 -5.01
C ALA A 66 -9.24 -0.65 -5.97
N ALA A 67 -8.61 0.48 -6.26
CA ALA A 67 -7.41 0.57 -7.08
C ALA A 67 -6.42 1.59 -6.49
N PHE A 68 -5.15 1.47 -6.86
CA PHE A 68 -4.10 2.36 -6.36
C PHE A 68 -2.97 2.61 -7.36
N GLU A 69 -2.21 3.69 -7.15
CA GLU A 69 -0.95 3.97 -7.84
C GLU A 69 0.11 4.41 -6.83
N VAL A 70 1.35 4.02 -7.07
CA VAL A 70 2.50 4.34 -6.20
C VAL A 70 3.45 5.24 -6.97
N TYR A 71 3.77 6.38 -6.40
CA TYR A 71 4.76 7.33 -6.92
C TYR A 71 5.89 7.45 -5.90
N ALA A 72 7.13 7.22 -6.30
CA ALA A 72 8.32 7.22 -5.44
C ALA A 72 9.35 8.23 -5.94
#